data_AF-A0A3D5LBC5-F1
#
_entry.id   AF-A0A3D5LBC5-F1
#
_cell.length_a   1.000
_cell.length_b   1.000
_cell.length_c   1.000
_cell.angle_alpha   90.00
_cell.angle_beta   90.00
_cell.angle_gamma   90.00
#
_symmetry.space_group_name_H-M   'P 1'
#
loop_
_entity.id
_entity.type
_entity.pdbx_description
1 polymer ?
#
loop_
_entity_poly.entity_id
_entity_poly.type
_entity_poly.pdbx_seq_one_letter_code
_entity_poly.pdbx_strand_id
1 'polypeptide(L)'
;MGTFMGYKGRMAVPDDKRELFTEQMMKVFYYGGMMSFDDVKLYGHEISLLCPVKKTYGKEVRFHYNYFQDDAWETVEYDEKGNRLWSGKVGSNEFLDVMAAAYMLYELYSDEAGAAMVDGDILDGGEAVGWLNQILKTEFTREKRLDRLWELGEKLGLESADGDYDAPDVRKIMELIPEGLRFAAGGTDLADLIYIANGTECLCGKEPDGTYPAEVYHCKMALRKYFEKKGESGIDDLWALVKMERKEREAVTDTAWKEIVGYTEFLPARVIVFLTAELMGREFWKEWAKLREHVYHDETRKVYAAPEILKFREKKRREPAVPLRTSDFLRQDGFFAFFDTPKELKGKPNYYISDADRLYWWDGSDEVEIPEETDQWLRKLGERYRKLLEVQETENVDFLEYFFGLLEQINEFYKRVFPFQEMFYDFLQNDSRREYQAALKLLEELDQENREDGRIIEKLSGSWDLNSYNVTHNAGRMRMKRYLAVLANRGLREMYFGF
;
A
#
# COMPACT_ATOMS: atom_id res chain seq x y z
N MET A 1 -18.80 -5.43 -6.97
CA MET A 1 -18.18 -4.34 -6.16
C MET A 1 -16.69 -4.39 -6.43
N GLY A 2 -16.01 -3.26 -6.45
CA GLY A 2 -14.56 -3.20 -6.68
C GLY A 2 -13.89 -2.42 -5.58
N THR A 3 -12.62 -2.74 -5.33
CA THR A 3 -11.76 -2.09 -4.35
C THR A 3 -11.07 -0.88 -4.97
N PHE A 4 -10.97 0.20 -4.22
CA PHE A 4 -10.35 1.46 -4.63
C PHE A 4 -9.23 1.85 -3.68
N MET A 5 -8.10 2.23 -4.24
CA MET A 5 -7.08 2.95 -3.51
C MET A 5 -7.41 4.43 -3.42
N GLY A 6 -6.98 5.05 -2.32
CA GLY A 6 -7.08 6.48 -2.12
C GLY A 6 -5.93 7.05 -1.31
N TYR A 7 -5.89 8.37 -1.25
CA TYR A 7 -4.98 9.11 -0.39
C TYR A 7 -5.73 10.27 0.27
N LYS A 8 -5.73 10.29 1.60
CA LYS A 8 -6.23 11.41 2.39
C LYS A 8 -5.20 12.51 2.40
N GLY A 9 -5.57 13.72 1.98
CA GLY A 9 -4.66 14.86 1.90
C GLY A 9 -4.00 15.00 0.52
N ARG A 10 -2.93 15.80 0.45
CA ARG A 10 -2.27 16.09 -0.83
C ARG A 10 -1.09 15.15 -1.06
N MET A 11 -1.05 14.53 -2.23
CA MET A 11 0.12 13.79 -2.74
C MET A 11 1.21 14.78 -3.20
N ALA A 12 1.77 15.54 -2.25
CA ALA A 12 2.76 16.58 -2.50
C ALA A 12 4.17 16.08 -2.15
N VAL A 13 4.92 15.63 -3.14
CA VAL A 13 6.33 15.22 -2.98
C VAL A 13 7.23 16.48 -3.00
N PRO A 14 8.16 16.63 -2.04
CA PRO A 14 9.11 17.75 -2.01
C PRO A 14 9.97 17.83 -3.27
N ASP A 15 10.24 19.05 -3.75
CA ASP A 15 10.90 19.29 -5.04
C ASP A 15 12.29 18.62 -5.13
N ASP A 16 13.06 18.62 -4.04
CA ASP A 16 14.38 18.01 -3.93
C ASP A 16 14.36 16.47 -3.88
N LYS A 17 13.19 15.87 -3.63
CA LYS A 17 13.01 14.42 -3.51
C LYS A 17 12.28 13.80 -4.71
N ARG A 18 11.77 14.60 -5.65
CA ARG A 18 10.93 14.12 -6.76
C ARG A 18 11.57 13.03 -7.61
N GLU A 19 12.85 13.19 -7.96
CA GLU A 19 13.55 12.22 -8.79
C GLU A 19 13.73 10.88 -8.06
N LEU A 20 14.20 10.93 -6.81
CA LEU A 20 14.33 9.75 -5.96
C LEU A 20 12.98 9.06 -5.74
N PHE A 21 11.92 9.82 -5.49
CA PHE A 21 10.57 9.30 -5.33
C PHE A 21 10.09 8.56 -6.59
N THR A 22 10.29 9.14 -7.78
CA THR A 22 9.99 8.48 -9.05
C THR A 22 10.76 7.17 -9.17
N GLU A 23 12.07 7.17 -8.89
CA GLU A 23 12.87 5.95 -8.98
C GLU A 23 12.40 4.84 -8.04
N GLN A 24 12.04 5.21 -6.81
CA GLN A 24 11.52 4.27 -5.82
C GLN A 24 10.12 3.77 -6.20
N MET A 25 9.24 4.64 -6.69
CA MET A 25 7.92 4.24 -7.19
C MET A 25 8.03 3.23 -8.35
N MET A 26 8.96 3.46 -9.27
CA MET A 26 9.22 2.52 -10.37
C MET A 26 9.74 1.17 -9.87
N LYS A 27 10.58 1.15 -8.82
CA LYS A 27 11.01 -0.10 -8.17
C LYS A 27 9.84 -0.84 -7.51
N VAL A 28 8.93 -0.12 -6.85
CA VAL A 28 7.71 -0.70 -6.26
C VAL A 28 6.88 -1.40 -7.33
N PHE A 29 6.59 -0.73 -8.44
CA PHE A 29 5.85 -1.34 -9.55
C PHE A 29 6.59 -2.52 -10.17
N TYR A 30 7.90 -2.38 -10.40
CA TYR A 30 8.72 -3.41 -11.02
C TYR A 30 8.78 -4.68 -10.17
N TYR A 31 9.23 -4.60 -8.91
CA TYR A 31 9.33 -5.77 -8.04
C TYR A 31 7.97 -6.30 -7.58
N GLY A 32 6.94 -5.44 -7.57
CA GLY A 32 5.56 -5.84 -7.32
C GLY A 32 4.90 -6.63 -8.46
N GLY A 33 5.57 -6.79 -9.61
CA GLY A 33 5.03 -7.56 -10.72
C GLY A 33 4.02 -6.80 -11.59
N MET A 34 4.04 -5.47 -11.56
CA MET A 34 3.15 -4.66 -12.39
C MET A 34 3.60 -4.66 -13.86
N MET A 35 2.63 -4.92 -14.74
CA MET A 35 2.84 -5.15 -16.16
C MET A 35 1.77 -4.41 -17.00
N SER A 36 2.16 -4.12 -18.23
CA SER A 36 1.26 -3.82 -19.34
C SER A 36 1.35 -4.94 -20.40
N PHE A 37 0.55 -4.85 -21.46
CA PHE A 37 0.61 -5.76 -22.60
C PHE A 37 1.01 -5.03 -23.89
N ASP A 38 1.71 -5.75 -24.75
CA ASP A 38 1.92 -5.43 -26.16
C ASP A 38 1.34 -6.58 -26.98
N ASP A 39 0.38 -6.30 -27.86
CA ASP A 39 -0.30 -7.33 -28.65
C ASP A 39 0.34 -7.45 -30.03
N VAL A 40 0.75 -8.65 -30.39
CA VAL A 40 1.39 -8.95 -31.68
C VAL A 40 0.50 -9.88 -32.49
N LYS A 41 0.24 -9.49 -33.74
CA LYS A 41 -0.47 -10.31 -34.73
C LYS A 41 0.46 -10.67 -35.88
N LEU A 42 0.78 -11.95 -36.02
CA LEU A 42 1.64 -12.45 -37.10
C LEU A 42 1.25 -13.89 -37.46
N TYR A 43 1.36 -14.26 -38.73
CA TYR A 43 1.03 -15.60 -39.24
C TYR A 43 -0.39 -16.11 -38.89
N GLY A 44 -1.33 -15.19 -38.65
CA GLY A 44 -2.71 -15.55 -38.24
C GLY A 44 -2.89 -15.83 -36.74
N HIS A 45 -1.81 -15.75 -35.97
CA HIS A 45 -1.80 -15.86 -34.51
C HIS A 45 -1.89 -14.48 -33.85
N GLU A 46 -2.50 -14.42 -32.67
CA GLU A 46 -2.56 -13.22 -31.83
C GLU A 46 -2.09 -13.55 -30.42
N ILE A 47 -0.98 -12.93 -30.01
CA ILE A 47 -0.38 -13.14 -28.68
C ILE A 47 -0.20 -11.82 -27.95
N SER A 48 -0.42 -11.83 -26.64
CA SER A 48 -0.13 -10.71 -25.75
C SER A 48 1.20 -10.94 -25.03
N LEU A 49 2.07 -9.92 -25.03
CA LEU A 49 3.40 -9.96 -24.44
C LEU A 49 3.43 -9.18 -23.12
N LEU A 50 3.99 -9.78 -22.07
CA LEU A 50 4.19 -9.09 -20.79
C LEU A 50 5.24 -7.99 -20.94
N CYS A 51 4.84 -6.78 -20.60
CA CYS A 51 5.69 -5.59 -20.61
C CYS A 51 5.85 -5.07 -19.19
N PRO A 52 6.96 -5.41 -18.51
CA PRO A 52 7.27 -4.87 -17.19
C PRO A 52 7.27 -3.36 -17.20
N VAL A 53 6.81 -2.78 -16.08
CA VAL A 53 6.89 -1.34 -15.88
C VAL A 53 8.35 -0.89 -15.94
N LYS A 54 8.64 0.05 -16.85
CA LYS A 54 9.97 0.65 -17.07
C LYS A 54 9.88 2.16 -16.98
N LYS A 55 10.96 2.80 -16.55
CA LYS A 55 11.07 4.28 -16.55
C LYS A 55 10.95 4.78 -17.98
N THR A 56 10.05 5.72 -18.21
CA THR A 56 9.74 6.24 -19.54
C THR A 56 10.44 7.57 -19.84
N TYR A 57 11.36 8.00 -18.96
CA TYR A 57 12.17 9.23 -19.07
C TYR A 57 11.30 10.49 -19.22
N GLY A 58 10.32 10.65 -18.32
CA GLY A 58 9.46 11.83 -18.24
C GLY A 58 8.14 11.72 -19.01
N LYS A 59 7.64 10.51 -19.25
CA LYS A 59 6.28 10.26 -19.76
C LYS A 59 5.41 9.63 -18.68
N GLU A 60 4.14 9.45 -19.01
CA GLU A 60 3.21 8.68 -18.20
C GLU A 60 3.55 7.19 -18.30
N VAL A 61 3.63 6.55 -17.13
CA VAL A 61 3.73 5.10 -16.99
C VAL A 61 2.31 4.56 -16.84
N ARG A 62 1.97 3.54 -17.63
CA ARG A 62 0.65 2.91 -17.62
C ARG A 62 0.77 1.40 -17.47
N PHE A 63 -0.01 0.83 -16.59
CA PHE A 63 -0.07 -0.62 -16.37
C PHE A 63 -1.47 -1.00 -15.88
N HIS A 64 -1.81 -2.27 -16.04
CA HIS A 64 -3.13 -2.77 -15.67
C HIS A 64 -3.14 -4.26 -15.33
N TYR A 65 -2.00 -4.94 -15.35
CA TYR A 65 -1.88 -6.37 -15.07
C TYR A 65 -0.87 -6.61 -13.95
N ASN A 66 -1.11 -7.62 -13.11
CA ASN A 66 -0.11 -8.10 -12.15
C ASN A 66 0.30 -9.54 -12.50
N TYR A 67 1.61 -9.75 -12.65
CA TYR A 67 2.22 -11.03 -13.03
C TYR A 67 2.02 -12.14 -11.98
N PHE A 68 1.95 -11.79 -10.71
CA PHE A 68 1.78 -12.77 -9.63
C PHE A 68 0.33 -13.15 -9.44
N GLN A 69 -0.60 -12.22 -9.62
CA GLN A 69 -2.04 -12.48 -9.55
C GLN A 69 -2.59 -13.18 -10.81
N ASP A 70 -1.90 -13.00 -11.94
CA ASP A 70 -2.36 -13.35 -13.28
C ASP A 70 -3.69 -12.68 -13.67
N ASP A 71 -3.94 -11.45 -13.20
CA ASP A 71 -5.17 -10.73 -13.48
C ASP A 71 -4.96 -9.26 -13.87
N ALA A 72 -5.95 -8.74 -14.60
CA ALA A 72 -6.01 -7.37 -15.08
C ALA A 72 -7.09 -6.58 -14.35
N TRP A 73 -6.79 -5.33 -14.05
CA TRP A 73 -7.67 -4.37 -13.41
C TRP A 73 -7.80 -3.10 -14.25
N GLU A 74 -8.45 -2.07 -13.72
CA GLU A 74 -8.53 -0.80 -14.42
C GLU A 74 -7.12 -0.18 -14.53
N THR A 75 -6.87 0.54 -15.63
CA THR A 75 -5.55 1.10 -15.90
C THR A 75 -5.12 2.07 -14.81
N VAL A 76 -3.90 1.86 -14.33
CA VAL A 76 -3.18 2.76 -13.45
C VAL A 76 -2.31 3.67 -14.29
N GLU A 77 -2.30 4.95 -13.97
CA GLU A 77 -1.49 5.98 -14.62
C GLU A 77 -0.60 6.65 -13.57
N TYR A 78 0.69 6.72 -13.86
CA TYR A 78 1.67 7.45 -13.05
C TYR A 78 2.38 8.51 -13.88
N ASP A 79 2.21 9.77 -13.51
CA ASP A 79 2.93 10.90 -14.08
C ASP A 79 4.29 11.07 -13.38
N GLU A 80 5.36 10.68 -14.07
CA GLU A 80 6.74 10.79 -13.56
C GLU A 80 7.16 12.24 -13.27
N LYS A 81 6.60 13.22 -13.99
CA LYS A 81 6.97 14.64 -13.86
C LYS A 81 6.21 15.31 -12.72
N GLY A 82 4.93 15.00 -12.58
CA GLY A 82 4.07 15.53 -11.51
C GLY A 82 4.13 14.74 -10.21
N ASN A 83 4.77 13.55 -10.20
CA ASN A 83 4.69 12.55 -9.14
C ASN A 83 3.24 12.31 -8.72
N ARG A 84 2.36 12.02 -9.68
CA ARG A 84 0.95 11.75 -9.40
C ARG A 84 0.58 10.36 -9.86
N LEU A 85 -0.04 9.62 -8.94
CA LEU A 85 -0.59 8.30 -9.19
C LEU A 85 -2.11 8.41 -9.27
N TRP A 86 -2.68 7.78 -10.28
CA TRP A 86 -4.10 7.63 -10.45
C TRP A 86 -4.42 6.17 -10.76
N SER A 87 -5.45 5.62 -10.12
CA SER A 87 -5.95 4.28 -10.38
C SER A 87 -7.47 4.28 -10.37
N GLY A 88 -8.05 3.46 -11.24
CA GLY A 88 -9.44 3.03 -11.10
C GLY A 88 -9.58 1.96 -10.01
N LYS A 89 -10.44 0.97 -10.26
CA LYS A 89 -10.51 -0.24 -9.42
C LYS A 89 -9.19 -1.00 -9.49
N VAL A 90 -8.63 -1.32 -8.33
CA VAL A 90 -7.37 -2.08 -8.18
C VAL A 90 -7.58 -3.55 -7.81
N GLY A 91 -8.84 -3.94 -7.56
CA GLY A 91 -9.20 -5.33 -7.29
C GLY A 91 -8.71 -5.87 -5.95
N SER A 92 -8.15 -7.07 -5.96
CA SER A 92 -7.74 -7.81 -4.77
C SER A 92 -6.31 -8.36 -4.90
N ASN A 93 -5.80 -8.97 -3.83
CA ASN A 93 -4.54 -9.72 -3.80
C ASN A 93 -3.29 -8.88 -4.16
N GLU A 94 -2.34 -9.43 -4.91
CA GLU A 94 -1.02 -8.82 -5.15
C GLU A 94 -1.10 -7.46 -5.85
N PHE A 95 -2.07 -7.25 -6.75
CA PHE A 95 -2.25 -5.93 -7.35
C PHE A 95 -2.63 -4.89 -6.30
N LEU A 96 -3.56 -5.20 -5.40
CA LEU A 96 -3.97 -4.34 -4.29
C LEU A 96 -2.80 -4.07 -3.34
N ASP A 97 -2.04 -5.10 -2.96
CA ASP A 97 -0.93 -4.97 -2.01
C ASP A 97 0.16 -4.03 -2.53
N VAL A 98 0.54 -4.16 -3.79
CA VAL A 98 1.54 -3.28 -4.43
C VAL A 98 1.00 -1.85 -4.53
N MET A 99 -0.28 -1.67 -4.87
CA MET A 99 -0.88 -0.35 -4.91
C MET A 99 -0.97 0.27 -3.51
N ALA A 100 -1.27 -0.50 -2.47
CA ALA A 100 -1.21 -0.06 -1.08
C ALA A 100 0.18 0.46 -0.71
N ALA A 101 1.25 -0.27 -1.07
CA ALA A 101 2.61 0.18 -0.86
C ALA A 101 2.98 1.45 -1.67
N ALA A 102 2.51 1.56 -2.91
CA ALA A 102 2.71 2.75 -3.74
C ALA A 102 2.06 4.00 -3.10
N TYR A 103 0.82 3.88 -2.61
CA TYR A 103 0.15 4.97 -1.90
C TYR A 103 0.80 5.27 -0.54
N MET A 104 1.28 4.26 0.18
CA MET A 104 2.06 4.45 1.41
C MET A 104 3.36 5.23 1.17
N LEU A 105 4.00 5.08 0.01
CA LEU A 105 5.20 5.84 -0.30
C LEU A 105 4.96 7.36 -0.30
N TYR A 106 3.78 7.82 -0.75
CA TYR A 106 3.41 9.25 -0.63
C TYR A 106 3.33 9.72 0.82
N GLU A 107 2.81 8.88 1.72
CA GLU A 107 2.76 9.20 3.14
C GLU A 107 4.17 9.40 3.73
N LEU A 108 5.12 8.55 3.34
CA LEU A 108 6.50 8.61 3.81
C LEU A 108 7.25 9.85 3.29
N TYR A 109 6.92 10.34 2.09
CA TYR A 109 7.61 11.46 1.45
C TYR A 109 6.96 12.84 1.60
N SER A 110 5.62 12.90 1.65
CA SER A 110 4.88 14.15 1.56
C SER A 110 5.26 15.12 2.68
N ASP A 111 5.39 16.42 2.45
CA ASP A 111 5.59 17.36 3.56
C ASP A 111 4.27 17.75 4.24
N GLU A 112 3.13 17.26 3.77
CA GLU A 112 1.79 17.53 4.34
C GLU A 112 1.22 16.32 5.10
N ALA A 113 0.30 16.55 6.04
CA ALA A 113 -0.44 15.45 6.67
C ALA A 113 -1.26 14.71 5.61
N GLY A 114 -1.02 13.40 5.50
CA GLY A 114 -1.82 12.53 4.64
C GLY A 114 -1.71 11.07 5.06
N ALA A 115 -2.62 10.25 4.54
CA ALA A 115 -2.67 8.83 4.83
C ALA A 115 -3.16 8.03 3.62
N ALA A 116 -2.53 6.88 3.35
CA ALA A 116 -3.02 5.96 2.32
C ALA A 116 -4.31 5.27 2.77
N MET A 117 -5.21 4.97 1.82
CA MET A 117 -6.54 4.44 2.09
C MET A 117 -6.93 3.31 1.13
N VAL A 118 -7.77 2.39 1.61
CA VAL A 118 -8.48 1.37 0.82
C VAL A 118 -9.96 1.50 1.12
N ASP A 119 -10.79 1.69 0.09
CA ASP A 119 -12.26 1.80 0.20
C ASP A 119 -12.76 2.83 1.22
N GLY A 120 -11.97 3.86 1.52
CA GLY A 120 -12.31 4.88 2.53
C GLY A 120 -11.73 4.58 3.93
N ASP A 121 -11.11 3.42 4.13
CA ASP A 121 -10.46 3.02 5.38
C ASP A 121 -8.96 3.28 5.34
N ILE A 122 -8.42 3.71 6.48
CA ILE A 122 -7.01 4.11 6.57
C ILE A 122 -6.16 2.85 6.67
N LEU A 123 -5.15 2.76 5.81
CA LEU A 123 -4.23 1.63 5.80
C LEU A 123 -3.33 1.66 7.03
N ASP A 124 -3.21 0.55 7.76
CA ASP A 124 -2.20 0.38 8.82
C ASP A 124 -0.78 0.62 8.26
N GLY A 125 -0.52 0.03 7.09
CA GLY A 125 0.70 0.24 6.31
C GLY A 125 1.95 -0.44 6.87
N GLY A 126 1.89 -1.19 7.98
CA GLY A 126 3.07 -1.81 8.58
C GLY A 126 3.86 -2.72 7.65
N GLU A 127 3.18 -3.69 7.03
CA GLU A 127 3.81 -4.64 6.09
C GLU A 127 4.24 -3.94 4.80
N ALA A 128 3.44 -3.01 4.28
CA ALA A 128 3.79 -2.21 3.12
C ALA A 128 5.08 -1.40 3.34
N VAL A 129 5.22 -0.74 4.49
CA VAL A 129 6.47 0.00 4.83
C VAL A 129 7.64 -0.95 5.05
N GLY A 130 7.40 -2.14 5.63
CA GLY A 130 8.41 -3.19 5.75
C GLY A 130 8.92 -3.67 4.38
N TRP A 131 8.02 -3.90 3.43
CA TRP A 131 8.39 -4.26 2.06
C TRP A 131 9.13 -3.13 1.34
N LEU A 132 8.67 -1.88 1.48
CA LEU A 132 9.37 -0.70 0.97
C LEU A 132 10.81 -0.62 1.52
N ASN A 133 11.00 -0.84 2.82
CA ASN A 133 12.34 -0.87 3.43
C ASN A 133 13.23 -1.96 2.84
N GLN A 134 12.68 -3.13 2.52
CA GLN A 134 13.40 -4.23 1.89
C GLN A 134 13.86 -3.88 0.46
N ILE A 135 12.95 -3.48 -0.42
CA ILE A 135 13.26 -3.31 -1.85
C ILE A 135 13.97 -1.99 -2.16
N LEU A 136 13.76 -0.96 -1.33
CA LEU A 136 14.38 0.35 -1.48
C LEU A 136 15.66 0.49 -0.64
N LYS A 137 15.94 -0.48 0.24
CA LYS A 137 17.05 -0.48 1.21
C LYS A 137 17.03 0.79 2.07
N THR A 138 15.86 1.09 2.63
CA THR A 138 15.57 2.28 3.45
C THR A 138 15.25 1.91 4.90
N GLU A 139 15.17 2.90 5.77
CA GLU A 139 14.81 2.76 7.19
C GLU A 139 13.55 3.57 7.52
N PHE A 140 12.55 3.55 6.63
CA PHE A 140 11.30 4.26 6.84
C PHE A 140 10.62 3.81 8.12
N THR A 141 10.10 4.80 8.84
CA THR A 141 9.32 4.66 10.07
C THR A 141 7.89 5.13 9.81
N ARG A 142 7.02 4.98 10.80
CA ARG A 142 5.64 5.51 10.77
C ARG A 142 5.47 6.69 11.73
N GLU A 143 6.58 7.30 12.18
CA GLU A 143 6.58 8.45 13.12
C GLU A 143 5.76 9.61 12.58
N LYS A 144 5.93 9.93 11.29
CA LYS A 144 5.29 11.07 10.63
C LYS A 144 3.77 11.08 10.74
N ARG A 145 3.11 9.91 10.65
CA ARG A 145 1.66 9.81 10.83
C ARG A 145 1.25 10.22 12.25
N LEU A 146 2.03 9.78 13.25
CA LEU A 146 1.75 10.02 14.66
C LEU A 146 2.04 11.46 15.08
N ASP A 147 3.07 12.09 14.50
CA ASP A 147 3.40 13.49 14.74
C ASP A 147 2.37 14.45 14.14
N ARG A 148 1.56 13.97 13.20
CA ARG A 148 0.50 14.73 12.50
C ARG A 148 -0.90 14.21 12.80
N LEU A 149 -1.05 13.53 13.93
CA LEU A 149 -2.30 12.85 14.29
C LEU A 149 -3.47 13.85 14.38
N TRP A 150 -3.26 15.03 14.98
CA TRP A 150 -4.27 16.08 15.02
C TRP A 150 -4.66 16.55 13.61
N GLU A 151 -3.69 16.90 12.76
CA GLU A 151 -3.94 17.38 11.39
C GLU A 151 -4.73 16.34 10.56
N LEU A 152 -4.42 15.05 10.72
CA LEU A 152 -5.16 13.98 10.05
C LEU A 152 -6.58 13.82 10.59
N GLY A 153 -6.74 13.81 11.92
CA GLY A 153 -8.05 13.75 12.56
C GLY A 153 -8.93 14.95 12.22
N GLU A 154 -8.34 16.13 12.14
CA GLU A 154 -9.00 17.36 11.70
C GLU A 154 -9.48 17.26 10.25
N LYS A 155 -8.66 16.75 9.33
CA LYS A 155 -9.09 16.52 7.94
C LYS A 155 -10.24 15.51 7.83
N LEU A 156 -10.29 14.48 8.68
CA LEU A 156 -11.44 13.55 8.72
C LEU A 156 -12.69 14.26 9.25
N GLY A 157 -12.55 15.00 10.34
CA GLY A 157 -13.64 15.75 10.95
C GLY A 157 -14.24 16.81 10.03
N LEU A 158 -13.42 17.57 9.33
CA LEU A 158 -13.90 18.63 8.42
C LEU A 158 -14.68 18.08 7.22
N GLU A 159 -14.35 16.89 6.71
CA GLU A 159 -15.17 16.25 5.66
C GLU A 159 -16.57 15.88 6.16
N SER A 160 -16.70 15.48 7.42
CA SER A 160 -18.01 15.24 8.04
C SER A 160 -18.79 16.53 8.28
N ALA A 161 -18.11 17.66 8.49
CA ALA A 161 -18.77 18.96 8.67
C ALA A 161 -19.34 19.53 7.36
N ASP A 162 -18.64 19.31 6.25
CA ASP A 162 -19.00 19.82 4.91
C ASP A 162 -19.99 18.92 4.15
N GLY A 163 -20.13 17.65 4.55
CA GLY A 163 -20.99 16.66 3.91
C GLY A 163 -22.11 16.09 4.80
N ASP A 164 -22.84 15.12 4.26
CA ASP A 164 -23.84 14.32 5.00
C ASP A 164 -23.21 13.06 5.65
N TYR A 165 -21.91 13.12 5.98
CA TYR A 165 -21.20 12.01 6.63
C TYR A 165 -21.25 12.15 8.14
N ASP A 166 -21.30 11.01 8.85
CA ASP A 166 -21.17 11.00 10.30
C ASP A 166 -19.78 11.49 10.74
N ALA A 167 -19.74 12.21 11.86
CA ALA A 167 -18.49 12.59 12.50
C ALA A 167 -17.65 11.33 12.83
N PRO A 168 -16.31 11.41 12.75
CA PRO A 168 -15.45 10.26 13.01
C PRO A 168 -15.64 9.75 14.44
N ASP A 169 -16.07 8.49 14.55
CA ASP A 169 -16.15 7.80 15.85
C ASP A 169 -14.76 7.37 16.34
N VAL A 170 -14.70 6.84 17.57
CA VAL A 170 -13.44 6.37 18.16
C VAL A 170 -12.78 5.29 17.31
N ARG A 171 -13.55 4.43 16.63
CA ARG A 171 -12.96 3.39 15.77
C ARG A 171 -12.22 4.03 14.60
N LYS A 172 -12.83 5.02 13.94
CA LYS A 172 -12.21 5.77 12.85
C LYS A 172 -10.98 6.55 13.31
N ILE A 173 -10.99 7.12 14.52
CA ILE A 173 -9.80 7.76 15.11
C ILE A 173 -8.70 6.74 15.39
N MET A 174 -9.03 5.54 15.85
CA MET A 174 -8.05 4.49 16.13
C MET A 174 -7.43 3.89 14.84
N GLU A 175 -8.12 3.95 13.70
CA GLU A 175 -7.56 3.59 12.38
C GLU A 175 -6.43 4.52 11.93
N LEU A 176 -6.38 5.76 12.42
CA LEU A 176 -5.25 6.67 12.16
C LEU A 176 -3.93 6.16 12.76
N ILE A 177 -4.00 5.25 13.72
CA ILE A 177 -2.83 4.80 14.46
C ILE A 177 -2.51 3.37 14.06
N PRO A 178 -1.33 3.11 13.48
CA PRO A 178 -0.90 1.75 13.19
C PRO A 178 -0.97 0.88 14.45
N GLU A 179 -1.49 -0.33 14.32
CA GLU A 179 -1.86 -1.19 15.44
C GLU A 179 -0.69 -1.41 16.41
N GLY A 180 0.49 -1.73 15.88
CA GLY A 180 1.72 -1.90 16.66
C GLY A 180 2.24 -0.63 17.34
N LEU A 181 1.69 0.55 17.00
CA LEU A 181 2.10 1.85 17.52
C LEU A 181 1.04 2.54 18.39
N ARG A 182 -0.11 1.90 18.66
CA ARG A 182 -1.19 2.48 19.49
C ARG A 182 -0.72 3.01 20.84
N PHE A 183 0.14 2.27 21.53
CA PHE A 183 0.71 2.73 22.80
C PHE A 183 1.76 3.84 22.63
N ALA A 184 2.46 3.85 21.49
CA ALA A 184 3.47 4.85 21.15
C ALA A 184 2.86 6.19 20.71
N ALA A 185 1.64 6.19 20.15
CA ALA A 185 0.88 7.38 19.79
C ALA A 185 0.62 8.24 21.03
N GLY A 186 -0.35 7.88 21.87
CA GLY A 186 -0.66 8.58 23.12
C GLY A 186 -0.67 10.11 23.02
N GLY A 187 -0.49 10.79 24.15
CA GLY A 187 -0.38 12.26 24.19
C GLY A 187 -1.73 12.98 24.13
N THR A 188 -1.66 14.32 24.11
CA THR A 188 -2.83 15.20 24.21
C THR A 188 -3.63 15.24 22.91
N ASP A 189 -2.98 15.17 21.74
CA ASP A 189 -3.67 15.19 20.44
C ASP A 189 -4.61 13.98 20.27
N LEU A 190 -4.15 12.77 20.63
CA LEU A 190 -5.00 11.59 20.63
C LEU A 190 -6.14 11.70 21.66
N ALA A 191 -5.84 12.20 22.86
CA ALA A 191 -6.86 12.39 23.88
C ALA A 191 -7.96 13.36 23.41
N ASP A 192 -7.59 14.47 22.79
CA ASP A 192 -8.52 15.45 22.22
C ASP A 192 -9.43 14.81 21.17
N LEU A 193 -8.86 14.07 20.23
CA LEU A 193 -9.65 13.37 19.19
C LEU A 193 -10.62 12.35 19.79
N ILE A 194 -10.21 11.61 20.83
CA ILE A 194 -11.08 10.66 21.53
C ILE A 194 -12.19 11.38 22.28
N TYR A 195 -11.90 12.50 22.96
CA TYR A 195 -12.91 13.29 23.66
C TYR A 195 -13.89 13.95 22.70
N ILE A 196 -13.44 14.41 21.53
CA ILE A 196 -14.32 14.93 20.48
C ILE A 196 -15.25 13.82 19.97
N ALA A 197 -14.73 12.62 19.73
CA ALA A 197 -15.51 11.51 19.17
C ALA A 197 -16.49 10.87 20.17
N ASN A 198 -16.14 10.79 21.46
CA ASN A 198 -16.89 10.05 22.47
C ASN A 198 -17.54 10.93 23.55
N GLY A 199 -17.26 12.23 23.54
CA GLY A 199 -17.59 13.14 24.62
C GLY A 199 -16.73 12.95 25.86
N THR A 200 -16.94 13.84 26.84
CA THR A 200 -16.18 13.87 28.10
C THR A 200 -16.98 13.37 29.31
N GLU A 201 -18.00 12.54 29.10
CA GLU A 201 -18.83 11.98 30.19
C GLU A 201 -18.06 11.06 31.14
N CYS A 202 -16.98 10.45 30.64
CA CYS A 202 -16.10 9.60 31.46
C CYS A 202 -15.30 10.39 32.51
N LEU A 203 -15.21 11.72 32.38
CA LEU A 203 -14.49 12.57 33.33
C LEU A 203 -15.38 12.89 34.54
N CYS A 204 -14.93 12.56 35.75
CA CYS A 204 -15.75 12.54 36.97
C CYS A 204 -15.19 13.35 38.14
N GLY A 205 -14.09 14.08 37.96
CA GLY A 205 -13.43 14.88 39.01
C GLY A 205 -12.61 14.04 39.99
N LYS A 206 -12.31 12.79 39.63
CA LYS A 206 -11.43 11.87 40.39
C LYS A 206 -10.12 11.60 39.66
N GLU A 207 -9.89 12.28 38.54
CA GLU A 207 -8.67 12.22 37.78
C GLU A 207 -7.52 12.74 38.65
N PRO A 208 -6.33 12.10 38.64
CA PRO A 208 -5.22 12.57 39.46
C PRO A 208 -4.78 13.98 39.06
N ASP A 209 -4.49 14.82 40.04
CA ASP A 209 -3.98 16.18 39.84
C ASP A 209 -2.71 16.17 38.97
N GLY A 210 -2.60 17.15 38.08
CA GLY A 210 -1.48 17.27 37.15
C GLY A 210 -1.53 16.30 35.96
N THR A 211 -2.65 15.59 35.75
CA THR A 211 -2.90 14.81 34.52
C THR A 211 -3.71 15.60 33.50
N TYR A 212 -3.58 15.25 32.20
CA TYR A 212 -4.35 15.91 31.15
C TYR A 212 -5.87 15.78 31.33
N PRO A 213 -6.43 14.60 31.67
CA PRO A 213 -7.86 14.47 31.94
C PRO A 213 -8.37 15.37 33.07
N ALA A 214 -7.58 15.58 34.13
CA ALA A 214 -7.94 16.49 35.23
C ALA A 214 -8.03 17.93 34.73
N GLU A 215 -7.07 18.40 33.93
CA GLU A 215 -7.08 19.75 33.36
C GLU A 215 -8.27 19.97 32.41
N VAL A 216 -8.57 18.98 31.54
CA VAL A 216 -9.75 19.03 30.66
C VAL A 216 -11.05 19.08 31.49
N TYR A 217 -11.14 18.27 32.54
CA TYR A 217 -12.30 18.27 33.45
C TYR A 217 -12.48 19.62 34.14
N HIS A 218 -11.41 20.19 34.73
CA HIS A 218 -11.50 21.47 35.41
C HIS A 218 -11.83 22.62 34.44
N CYS A 219 -11.29 22.59 33.23
CA CYS A 219 -11.68 23.51 32.16
C CYS A 219 -13.18 23.39 31.82
N LYS A 220 -13.71 22.16 31.69
CA LYS A 220 -15.14 21.90 31.46
C LYS A 220 -16.00 22.49 32.59
N MET A 221 -15.57 22.35 33.84
CA MET A 221 -16.30 22.89 34.99
C MET A 221 -16.27 24.42 35.05
N ALA A 222 -15.14 25.04 34.70
CA ALA A 222 -15.05 26.50 34.56
C ALA A 222 -16.01 27.02 33.47
N LEU A 223 -16.02 26.37 32.29
CA LEU A 223 -16.94 26.70 31.19
C LEU A 223 -18.41 26.48 31.59
N ARG A 224 -18.74 25.37 32.26
CA ARG A 224 -20.11 25.11 32.75
C ARG A 224 -20.60 26.22 33.68
N LYS A 225 -19.80 26.60 34.68
CA LYS A 225 -20.12 27.68 35.62
C LYS A 225 -20.29 29.03 34.93
N TYR A 226 -19.53 29.29 33.88
CA TYR A 226 -19.68 30.48 33.04
C TYR A 226 -21.04 30.45 32.30
N PHE A 227 -21.37 29.33 31.66
CA PHE A 227 -22.62 29.17 30.92
C PHE A 227 -23.87 29.11 31.79
N GLU A 228 -23.80 28.64 33.03
CA GLU A 228 -24.91 28.72 34.00
C GLU A 228 -25.39 30.16 34.22
N LYS A 229 -24.49 31.15 34.07
CA LYS A 229 -24.82 32.57 34.22
C LYS A 229 -25.19 33.25 32.91
N LYS A 230 -24.51 32.90 31.81
CA LYS A 230 -24.60 33.59 30.52
C LYS A 230 -25.55 32.92 29.52
N GLY A 231 -25.82 31.62 29.68
CA GLY A 231 -26.53 30.81 28.69
C GLY A 231 -25.83 30.84 27.33
N GLU A 232 -26.59 30.60 26.26
CA GLU A 232 -26.07 30.57 24.89
C GLU A 232 -25.42 31.89 24.45
N SER A 233 -25.79 33.03 25.05
CA SER A 233 -25.19 34.32 24.71
C SER A 233 -23.68 34.41 25.02
N GLY A 234 -23.17 33.53 25.89
CA GLY A 234 -21.74 33.45 26.19
C GLY A 234 -20.90 32.73 25.12
N ILE A 235 -21.53 32.12 24.12
CA ILE A 235 -20.83 31.40 23.04
C ILE A 235 -20.02 32.37 22.19
N ASP A 236 -20.60 33.51 21.81
CA ASP A 236 -19.91 34.53 21.02
C ASP A 236 -18.72 35.14 21.77
N ASP A 237 -18.85 35.31 23.09
CA ASP A 237 -17.74 35.77 23.93
C ASP A 237 -16.58 34.75 23.91
N LEU A 238 -16.86 33.43 23.92
CA LEU A 238 -15.83 32.37 23.81
C LEU A 238 -15.21 32.27 22.43
N TRP A 239 -16.00 32.45 21.37
CA TRP A 239 -15.48 32.54 20.01
C TRP A 239 -14.58 33.76 19.82
N ALA A 240 -14.86 34.88 20.50
CA ALA A 240 -13.97 36.01 20.56
C ALA A 240 -12.69 35.67 21.34
N LEU A 241 -12.80 35.04 22.52
CA LEU A 241 -11.63 34.68 23.33
C LEU A 241 -10.65 33.80 22.55
N VAL A 242 -11.12 32.74 21.90
CA VAL A 242 -10.22 31.81 21.19
C VAL A 242 -9.50 32.46 20.01
N LYS A 243 -9.96 33.63 19.54
CA LYS A 243 -9.34 34.42 18.46
C LYS A 243 -8.45 35.56 18.95
N MET A 244 -8.48 35.87 20.24
CA MET A 244 -7.66 36.95 20.83
C MET A 244 -6.18 36.57 20.81
N GLU A 245 -5.32 37.58 20.70
CA GLU A 245 -3.88 37.44 20.88
C GLU A 245 -3.52 37.24 22.37
N ARG A 246 -2.38 36.62 22.68
CA ARG A 246 -1.95 36.34 24.06
C ARG A 246 -2.11 37.53 25.01
N LYS A 247 -1.61 38.70 24.58
CA LYS A 247 -1.59 39.93 25.39
C LYS A 247 -3.00 40.43 25.74
N GLU A 248 -3.95 40.21 24.84
CA GLU A 248 -5.34 40.60 25.05
C GLU A 248 -6.01 39.66 26.05
N ARG A 249 -5.73 38.34 25.95
CA ARG A 249 -6.22 37.35 26.91
C ARG A 249 -5.65 37.62 28.31
N GLU A 250 -4.35 37.92 28.41
CA GLU A 250 -3.69 38.27 29.69
C GLU A 250 -4.24 39.55 30.35
N ALA A 251 -4.84 40.47 29.57
CA ALA A 251 -5.44 41.70 30.07
C ALA A 251 -6.86 41.51 30.64
N VAL A 252 -7.45 40.33 30.53
CA VAL A 252 -8.82 40.06 31.01
C VAL A 252 -8.87 40.05 32.53
N THR A 253 -9.66 40.95 33.12
CA THR A 253 -9.76 41.14 34.58
C THR A 253 -11.01 40.53 35.22
N ASP A 254 -12.01 40.13 34.44
CA ASP A 254 -13.22 39.50 34.98
C ASP A 254 -12.86 38.15 35.60
N THR A 255 -13.18 37.96 36.88
CA THR A 255 -12.83 36.77 37.66
C THR A 255 -13.37 35.46 37.06
N ALA A 256 -14.56 35.47 36.44
CA ALA A 256 -15.11 34.27 35.80
C ALA A 256 -14.37 33.91 34.51
N TRP A 257 -13.94 34.93 33.76
CA TRP A 257 -13.13 34.76 32.56
C TRP A 257 -11.69 34.42 32.87
N LYS A 258 -11.11 34.99 33.93
CA LYS A 258 -9.71 34.81 34.31
C LYS A 258 -9.37 33.34 34.53
N GLU A 259 -10.30 32.57 35.07
CA GLU A 259 -10.16 31.11 35.22
C GLU A 259 -10.09 30.41 33.85
N ILE A 260 -10.99 30.72 32.92
CA ILE A 260 -11.01 30.16 31.56
C ILE A 260 -9.77 30.58 30.75
N VAL A 261 -9.40 31.86 30.83
CA VAL A 261 -8.20 32.44 30.21
C VAL A 261 -6.95 31.69 30.67
N GLY A 262 -6.84 31.36 31.96
CA GLY A 262 -5.72 30.59 32.49
C GLY A 262 -5.54 29.22 31.80
N TYR A 263 -6.63 28.57 31.40
CA TYR A 263 -6.54 27.33 30.61
C TYR A 263 -6.02 27.57 29.19
N THR A 264 -6.29 28.73 28.58
CA THR A 264 -5.78 29.05 27.22
C THR A 264 -4.26 29.24 27.15
N GLU A 265 -3.59 29.34 28.29
CA GLU A 265 -2.13 29.44 28.32
C GLU A 265 -1.45 28.11 27.98
N PHE A 266 -2.13 26.97 28.18
CA PHE A 266 -1.54 25.64 28.02
C PHE A 266 -2.44 24.58 27.36
N LEU A 267 -3.76 24.78 27.32
CA LEU A 267 -4.67 23.96 26.52
C LEU A 267 -4.79 24.56 25.11
N PRO A 268 -4.79 23.72 24.07
CA PRO A 268 -5.05 24.16 22.71
C PRO A 268 -6.48 24.72 22.56
N ALA A 269 -6.68 25.69 21.65
CA ALA A 269 -7.98 26.32 21.42
C ALA A 269 -9.12 25.32 21.16
N ARG A 270 -8.84 24.27 20.38
CA ARG A 270 -9.79 23.17 20.11
C ARG A 270 -10.39 22.54 21.37
N VAL A 271 -9.67 22.53 22.49
CA VAL A 271 -10.18 21.99 23.76
C VAL A 271 -11.31 22.84 24.29
N ILE A 272 -11.12 24.16 24.27
CA ILE A 272 -12.14 25.13 24.66
C ILE A 272 -13.35 25.02 23.72
N VAL A 273 -13.10 24.88 22.42
CA VAL A 273 -14.15 24.75 21.40
C VAL A 273 -14.98 23.47 21.60
N PHE A 274 -14.37 22.30 21.74
CA PHE A 274 -15.13 21.05 21.85
C PHE A 274 -15.90 20.96 23.16
N LEU A 275 -15.33 21.41 24.28
CA LEU A 275 -16.03 21.45 25.56
C LEU A 275 -17.23 22.40 25.51
N THR A 276 -17.07 23.54 24.85
CA THR A 276 -18.17 24.49 24.61
C THR A 276 -19.26 23.87 23.76
N ALA A 277 -18.89 23.21 22.66
CA ALA A 277 -19.82 22.53 21.78
C ALA A 277 -20.60 21.44 22.53
N GLU A 278 -19.91 20.60 23.31
CA GLU A 278 -20.52 19.55 24.13
C GLU A 278 -21.52 20.14 25.15
N LEU A 279 -21.11 21.15 25.92
CA LEU A 279 -21.98 21.77 26.94
C LEU A 279 -23.23 22.41 26.35
N MET A 280 -23.14 22.95 25.13
CA MET A 280 -24.23 23.67 24.46
C MET A 280 -25.02 22.79 23.47
N GLY A 281 -24.70 21.50 23.36
CA GLY A 281 -25.37 20.58 22.43
C GLY A 281 -25.14 20.93 20.95
N ARG A 282 -23.95 21.46 20.62
CA ARG A 282 -23.53 21.79 19.25
C ARG A 282 -22.59 20.73 18.70
N GLU A 283 -22.55 20.61 17.38
CA GLU A 283 -21.63 19.72 16.68
C GLU A 283 -20.26 20.40 16.54
N PHE A 284 -19.21 19.74 17.07
CA PHE A 284 -17.88 20.34 17.18
C PHE A 284 -17.27 20.66 15.82
N TRP A 285 -17.30 19.75 14.84
CA TRP A 285 -16.60 19.92 13.57
C TRP A 285 -17.17 21.07 12.76
N LYS A 286 -18.49 21.31 12.81
CA LYS A 286 -19.17 22.47 12.22
C LYS A 286 -18.77 23.79 12.86
N GLU A 287 -18.58 23.84 14.17
CA GLU A 287 -18.08 25.06 14.82
C GLU A 287 -16.58 25.25 14.56
N TRP A 288 -15.80 24.17 14.63
CA TRP A 288 -14.37 24.18 14.34
C TRP A 288 -14.08 24.63 12.91
N ALA A 289 -14.87 24.20 11.92
CA ALA A 289 -14.76 24.63 10.53
C ALA A 289 -14.83 26.15 10.34
N LYS A 290 -15.58 26.85 11.21
CA LYS A 290 -15.73 28.33 11.18
C LYS A 290 -14.61 29.06 11.91
N LEU A 291 -13.90 28.38 12.81
CA LEU A 291 -13.01 29.02 13.79
C LEU A 291 -11.54 28.74 13.54
N ARG A 292 -11.18 27.53 13.10
CA ARG A 292 -9.81 26.97 13.13
C ARG A 292 -8.73 27.87 12.52
N GLU A 293 -9.05 28.66 11.50
CA GLU A 293 -8.08 29.53 10.79
C GLU A 293 -7.68 30.77 11.61
N HIS A 294 -8.40 31.06 12.69
CA HIS A 294 -8.26 32.30 13.45
C HIS A 294 -8.09 32.06 14.95
N VAL A 295 -8.00 30.81 15.39
CA VAL A 295 -7.79 30.53 16.81
C VAL A 295 -6.33 30.70 17.22
N TYR A 296 -6.10 30.85 18.51
CA TYR A 296 -4.75 30.90 19.06
C TYR A 296 -4.01 29.56 18.91
N HIS A 297 -2.71 29.69 18.72
CA HIS A 297 -1.72 28.59 18.67
C HIS A 297 -0.46 28.92 19.49
N ASP A 298 -0.56 29.92 20.37
CA ASP A 298 0.51 30.45 21.22
C ASP A 298 0.55 29.76 22.60
N GLU A 299 -0.21 28.66 22.78
CA GLU A 299 -0.26 27.91 24.02
C GLU A 299 1.07 27.20 24.30
N THR A 300 1.48 27.18 25.57
CA THR A 300 2.65 26.43 26.03
C THR A 300 2.18 25.10 26.62
N ARG A 301 2.12 24.07 25.77
CA ARG A 301 1.60 22.75 26.15
C ARG A 301 2.40 22.13 27.30
N LYS A 302 1.68 21.72 28.35
CA LYS A 302 2.26 20.96 29.47
C LYS A 302 2.67 19.55 29.01
N VAL A 303 3.71 19.02 29.65
CA VAL A 303 4.15 17.64 29.47
C VAL A 303 3.59 16.79 30.60
N TYR A 304 2.63 15.91 30.27
CA TYR A 304 1.90 15.11 31.26
C TYR A 304 2.48 13.71 31.49
N ALA A 305 3.20 13.17 30.51
CA ALA A 305 3.78 11.84 30.61
C ALA A 305 5.14 11.91 31.32
N ALA A 306 5.46 10.88 32.11
CA ALA A 306 6.77 10.73 32.73
C ALA A 306 7.88 10.66 31.65
N PRO A 307 9.11 11.17 31.94
CA PRO A 307 10.21 11.16 30.97
C PRO A 307 10.53 9.78 30.38
N GLU A 308 10.36 8.71 31.14
CA GLU A 308 10.59 7.33 30.71
C GLU A 308 9.58 6.91 29.64
N ILE A 309 8.32 7.31 29.79
CA ILE A 309 7.26 7.04 28.82
C ILE A 309 7.51 7.83 27.53
N LEU A 310 7.93 9.09 27.63
CA LEU A 310 8.26 9.90 26.46
C LEU A 310 9.41 9.29 25.66
N LYS A 311 10.50 8.88 26.34
CA LYS A 311 11.62 8.18 25.71
C LYS A 311 11.20 6.86 25.07
N PHE A 312 10.34 6.10 25.73
CA PHE A 312 9.78 4.87 25.18
C PHE A 312 9.00 5.15 23.88
N ARG A 313 8.10 6.14 23.90
CA ARG A 313 7.29 6.52 22.74
C ARG A 313 8.17 6.96 21.58
N GLU A 314 9.08 7.90 21.82
CA GLU A 314 10.03 8.40 20.81
C GLU A 314 10.82 7.25 20.19
N LYS A 315 11.40 6.36 21.01
CA LYS A 315 12.12 5.19 20.52
C LYS A 315 11.25 4.30 19.63
N LYS A 316 10.00 4.05 20.03
CA LYS A 316 9.09 3.18 19.27
C LYS A 316 8.61 3.80 17.97
N ARG A 317 8.39 5.11 17.91
CA ARG A 317 7.99 5.81 16.68
C ARG A 317 9.10 5.84 15.65
N ARG A 318 10.35 5.99 16.11
CA ARG A 318 11.56 6.04 15.26
C ARG A 318 12.10 4.67 14.86
N GLU A 319 11.54 3.59 15.40
CA GLU A 319 11.92 2.25 15.00
C GLU A 319 11.48 2.00 13.55
N PRO A 320 12.40 1.68 12.63
CA PRO A 320 12.04 1.33 11.27
C PRO A 320 11.08 0.15 11.24
N ALA A 321 10.17 0.11 10.27
CA ALA A 321 9.39 -1.08 10.03
C ALA A 321 10.33 -2.24 9.66
N VAL A 322 10.09 -3.43 10.22
CA VAL A 322 10.89 -4.63 9.96
C VAL A 322 10.86 -4.92 8.46
N PRO A 323 12.01 -5.03 7.78
CA PRO A 323 12.05 -5.37 6.36
C PRO A 323 11.33 -6.69 6.08
N LEU A 324 10.53 -6.70 5.02
CA LEU A 324 9.73 -7.86 4.60
C LEU A 324 10.08 -8.23 3.16
N ARG A 325 10.39 -9.50 2.89
CA ARG A 325 10.70 -9.96 1.52
C ARG A 325 9.49 -9.83 0.62
N THR A 326 9.70 -9.57 -0.66
CA THR A 326 8.59 -9.44 -1.63
C THR A 326 7.71 -10.70 -1.68
N SER A 327 8.29 -11.90 -1.59
CA SER A 327 7.52 -13.15 -1.53
C SER A 327 6.64 -13.28 -0.28
N ASP A 328 7.07 -12.68 0.83
CA ASP A 328 6.30 -12.70 2.08
C ASP A 328 5.21 -11.61 2.05
N PHE A 329 5.53 -10.43 1.52
CA PHE A 329 4.58 -9.32 1.38
C PHE A 329 3.43 -9.64 0.42
N LEU A 330 3.73 -10.26 -0.74
CA LEU A 330 2.74 -10.60 -1.74
C LEU A 330 2.04 -11.94 -1.46
N ARG A 331 2.35 -12.61 -0.35
CA ARG A 331 1.80 -13.92 -0.04
C ARG A 331 0.32 -13.83 0.29
N GLN A 332 -0.50 -14.45 -0.54
CA GLN A 332 -1.93 -14.59 -0.27
C GLN A 332 -2.20 -15.81 0.61
N ASP A 333 -2.58 -15.56 1.86
CA ASP A 333 -3.02 -16.59 2.81
C ASP A 333 -4.43 -16.33 3.40
N GLY A 334 -5.11 -15.31 2.88
CA GLY A 334 -6.45 -14.93 3.28
C GLY A 334 -7.49 -16.04 3.05
N PHE A 335 -8.59 -15.99 3.82
CA PHE A 335 -9.65 -17.01 3.79
C PHE A 335 -10.19 -17.30 2.38
N PHE A 336 -10.25 -16.27 1.53
CA PHE A 336 -10.76 -16.39 0.16
C PHE A 336 -9.75 -16.93 -0.85
N ALA A 337 -8.43 -16.88 -0.56
CA ALA A 337 -7.39 -17.30 -1.50
C ALA A 337 -7.52 -18.77 -1.91
N PHE A 338 -8.00 -19.64 -1.01
CA PHE A 338 -8.18 -21.08 -1.28
C PHE A 338 -9.65 -21.52 -1.21
N PHE A 339 -10.58 -20.57 -1.18
CA PHE A 339 -12.01 -20.86 -1.10
C PHE A 339 -12.48 -21.70 -2.30
N ASP A 340 -13.40 -22.64 -2.02
CA ASP A 340 -13.95 -23.59 -3.01
C ASP A 340 -12.91 -24.39 -3.83
N THR A 341 -11.74 -24.68 -3.25
CA THR A 341 -10.75 -25.58 -3.87
C THR A 341 -11.41 -26.90 -4.33
N PRO A 342 -11.28 -27.29 -5.61
CA PRO A 342 -11.90 -28.50 -6.16
C PRO A 342 -11.56 -29.78 -5.39
N LYS A 343 -12.46 -30.76 -5.42
CA LYS A 343 -12.28 -32.03 -4.67
C LYS A 343 -11.05 -32.80 -5.17
N GLU A 344 -10.73 -32.66 -6.44
CA GLU A 344 -9.57 -33.19 -7.15
C GLU A 344 -8.24 -32.69 -6.57
N LEU A 345 -8.26 -31.50 -5.95
CA LEU A 345 -7.09 -30.89 -5.31
C LEU A 345 -7.13 -31.01 -3.78
N LYS A 346 -8.15 -31.67 -3.23
CA LYS A 346 -8.30 -31.82 -1.77
C LYS A 346 -7.13 -32.63 -1.19
N GLY A 347 -6.46 -32.07 -0.19
CA GLY A 347 -5.30 -32.69 0.46
C GLY A 347 -3.95 -32.40 -0.20
N LYS A 348 -3.93 -31.74 -1.37
CA LYS A 348 -2.71 -31.12 -1.88
C LYS A 348 -2.37 -29.88 -1.04
N PRO A 349 -1.08 -29.55 -0.85
CA PRO A 349 -0.69 -28.33 -0.15
C PRO A 349 -1.18 -27.10 -0.93
N ASN A 350 -1.48 -26.04 -0.18
CA ASN A 350 -1.82 -24.75 -0.77
C ASN A 350 -0.61 -24.16 -1.50
N TYR A 351 -0.87 -23.55 -2.65
CA TYR A 351 0.13 -22.77 -3.37
C TYR A 351 0.35 -21.42 -2.68
N TYR A 352 1.62 -21.06 -2.49
CA TYR A 352 2.05 -19.74 -2.07
C TYR A 352 3.15 -19.26 -3.01
N ILE A 353 3.16 -17.97 -3.32
CA ILE A 353 4.24 -17.33 -4.06
C ILE A 353 5.58 -17.57 -3.37
N SER A 354 6.62 -17.74 -4.19
CA SER A 354 7.99 -17.93 -3.75
C SER A 354 8.97 -17.21 -4.68
N ASP A 355 10.24 -17.14 -4.32
CA ASP A 355 11.27 -16.60 -5.22
C ASP A 355 11.43 -17.42 -6.51
N ALA A 356 11.02 -18.70 -6.51
CA ALA A 356 10.97 -19.49 -7.73
C ALA A 356 10.00 -18.90 -8.77
N ASP A 357 8.99 -18.14 -8.35
CA ASP A 357 8.05 -17.45 -9.24
C ASP A 357 8.57 -16.08 -9.70
N ARG A 358 9.63 -15.60 -9.06
CA ARG A 358 10.24 -14.29 -9.27
C ARG A 358 11.51 -14.33 -10.12
N LEU A 359 11.80 -15.46 -10.78
CA LEU A 359 13.02 -15.67 -11.57
C LEU A 359 13.27 -14.61 -12.66
N TYR A 360 12.23 -13.96 -13.18
CA TYR A 360 12.40 -12.84 -14.12
C TYR A 360 13.24 -11.70 -13.50
N TRP A 361 13.04 -11.42 -12.21
CA TRP A 361 13.70 -10.36 -11.45
C TRP A 361 15.05 -10.76 -10.86
N TRP A 362 15.54 -11.98 -11.13
CA TRP A 362 16.82 -12.41 -10.61
C TRP A 362 17.98 -11.61 -11.24
N ASP A 363 18.78 -10.96 -10.40
CA ASP A 363 19.93 -10.16 -10.82
C ASP A 363 21.23 -10.56 -10.08
N GLY A 364 21.18 -11.66 -9.32
CA GLY A 364 22.27 -12.12 -8.46
C GLY A 364 22.35 -11.44 -7.09
N SER A 365 21.42 -10.52 -6.76
CA SER A 365 21.27 -9.97 -5.42
C SER A 365 20.54 -10.92 -4.46
N ASP A 366 20.39 -10.49 -3.20
CA ASP A 366 19.62 -11.19 -2.17
C ASP A 366 18.10 -10.97 -2.25
N GLU A 367 17.62 -10.14 -3.19
CA GLU A 367 16.20 -9.85 -3.30
C GLU A 367 15.41 -11.02 -3.89
N VAL A 368 15.99 -11.73 -4.86
CA VAL A 368 15.44 -12.97 -5.43
C VAL A 368 16.50 -14.06 -5.31
N GLU A 369 16.26 -15.02 -4.42
CA GLU A 369 17.13 -16.18 -4.27
C GLU A 369 16.67 -17.31 -5.19
N ILE A 370 17.58 -18.17 -5.65
CA ILE A 370 17.21 -19.38 -6.38
C ILE A 370 17.12 -20.51 -5.34
N PRO A 371 15.91 -21.00 -5.00
CA PRO A 371 15.79 -22.09 -4.03
C PRO A 371 16.49 -23.36 -4.53
N GLU A 372 17.00 -24.18 -3.62
CA GLU A 372 17.76 -25.39 -3.98
C GLU A 372 17.00 -26.31 -4.95
N GLU A 373 15.71 -26.54 -4.71
CA GLU A 373 14.87 -27.35 -5.61
C GLU A 373 14.75 -26.74 -7.01
N THR A 374 14.73 -25.40 -7.10
CA THR A 374 14.66 -24.67 -8.37
C THR A 374 16.00 -24.74 -9.10
N ASP A 375 17.13 -24.56 -8.40
CA ASP A 375 18.47 -24.74 -8.98
C ASP A 375 18.65 -26.16 -9.54
N GLN A 376 18.28 -27.18 -8.76
CA GLN A 376 18.34 -28.57 -9.22
C GLN A 376 17.45 -28.83 -10.44
N TRP A 377 16.26 -28.24 -10.49
CA TRP A 377 15.38 -28.32 -11.65
C TRP A 377 16.01 -27.63 -12.88
N LEU A 378 16.51 -26.41 -12.74
CA LEU A 378 17.16 -25.65 -13.82
C LEU A 378 18.41 -26.37 -14.35
N ARG A 379 19.22 -27.01 -13.50
CA ARG A 379 20.37 -27.83 -13.94
C ARG A 379 19.94 -29.02 -14.80
N LYS A 380 18.85 -29.71 -14.43
CA LYS A 380 18.28 -30.81 -15.23
C LYS A 380 17.76 -30.30 -16.57
N LEU A 381 17.14 -29.11 -16.60
CA LEU A 381 16.77 -28.46 -17.86
C LEU A 381 18.00 -28.14 -18.70
N GLY A 382 19.09 -27.67 -18.09
CA GLY A 382 20.36 -27.41 -18.78
C GLY A 382 20.99 -28.66 -19.39
N GLU A 383 20.85 -29.82 -18.75
CA GLU A 383 21.25 -31.10 -19.33
C GLU A 383 20.41 -31.51 -20.54
N ARG A 384 19.08 -31.32 -20.46
CA ARG A 384 18.16 -31.60 -21.58
C ARG A 384 18.43 -30.66 -22.74
N TYR A 385 18.57 -29.37 -22.46
CA TYR A 385 18.92 -28.32 -23.42
C TYR A 385 20.18 -28.69 -24.21
N ARG A 386 21.25 -29.12 -23.54
CA ARG A 386 22.51 -29.53 -24.20
C ARG A 386 22.32 -30.69 -25.17
N LYS A 387 21.46 -31.67 -24.83
CA LYS A 387 21.14 -32.78 -25.75
C LYS A 387 20.38 -32.29 -26.98
N LEU A 388 19.40 -31.39 -26.79
CA LEU A 388 18.64 -30.80 -27.90
C LEU A 388 19.55 -29.97 -28.82
N LEU A 389 20.52 -29.26 -28.25
CA LEU A 389 21.49 -28.48 -28.99
C LEU A 389 22.34 -29.35 -29.93
N GLU A 390 22.73 -30.56 -29.50
CA GLU A 390 23.51 -31.52 -30.31
C GLU A 390 22.69 -32.12 -31.48
N VAL A 391 21.41 -32.38 -31.26
CA VAL A 391 20.53 -33.15 -32.18
C VAL A 391 20.00 -32.32 -33.35
N GLN A 392 19.97 -30.98 -33.27
CA GLN A 392 19.41 -30.14 -34.33
C GLN A 392 20.15 -30.27 -35.68
N GLU A 393 19.68 -31.18 -36.52
CA GLU A 393 19.76 -31.09 -37.97
C GLU A 393 18.79 -29.99 -38.45
N THR A 394 19.20 -29.22 -39.45
CA THR A 394 18.41 -28.14 -40.05
C THR A 394 17.14 -28.70 -40.71
N GLU A 395 16.09 -28.93 -39.92
CA GLU A 395 14.73 -29.04 -40.45
C GLU A 395 14.29 -27.65 -40.92
N ASN A 396 13.77 -27.60 -42.14
CA ASN A 396 13.34 -26.38 -42.83
C ASN A 396 11.92 -25.98 -42.34
N VAL A 397 11.73 -25.92 -41.03
CA VAL A 397 10.49 -25.43 -40.40
C VAL A 397 10.60 -23.91 -40.30
N ASP A 398 9.54 -23.20 -40.68
CA ASP A 398 9.46 -21.75 -40.42
C ASP A 398 9.44 -21.54 -38.90
N PHE A 399 10.60 -21.19 -38.35
CA PHE A 399 10.80 -21.01 -36.91
C PHE A 399 9.81 -20.00 -36.34
N LEU A 400 9.47 -18.96 -37.10
CA LEU A 400 8.59 -17.89 -36.64
C LEU A 400 7.16 -18.38 -36.51
N GLU A 401 6.63 -19.05 -37.54
CA GLU A 401 5.30 -19.64 -37.48
C GLU A 401 5.20 -20.65 -36.33
N TYR A 402 6.22 -21.50 -36.17
CA TYR A 402 6.29 -22.47 -35.09
C TYR A 402 6.38 -21.85 -33.69
N PHE A 403 7.22 -20.82 -33.52
CA PHE A 403 7.40 -20.10 -32.26
C PHE A 403 6.10 -19.42 -31.81
N PHE A 404 5.43 -18.72 -32.72
CA PHE A 404 4.15 -18.07 -32.45
C PHE A 404 3.06 -19.08 -32.09
N GLY A 405 2.93 -20.14 -32.91
CA GLY A 405 1.93 -21.18 -32.66
C GLY A 405 2.11 -21.87 -31.32
N LEU A 406 3.36 -22.12 -30.89
CA LEU A 406 3.63 -22.71 -29.58
C LEU A 406 3.27 -21.76 -28.42
N LEU A 407 3.60 -20.47 -28.53
CA LEU A 407 3.25 -19.48 -27.50
C LEU A 407 1.73 -19.28 -27.37
N GLU A 408 1.02 -19.20 -28.50
CA GLU A 408 -0.44 -19.14 -28.50
C GLU A 408 -1.05 -20.39 -27.87
N GLN A 409 -0.57 -21.58 -28.26
CA GLN A 409 -1.03 -22.85 -27.71
C GLN A 409 -0.84 -22.95 -26.18
N ILE A 410 0.32 -22.52 -25.67
CA ILE A 410 0.60 -22.50 -24.23
C ILE A 410 -0.38 -21.57 -23.52
N ASN A 411 -0.60 -20.35 -24.05
CA ASN A 411 -1.53 -19.41 -23.46
C ASN A 411 -2.98 -19.94 -23.48
N GLU A 412 -3.43 -20.53 -24.60
CA GLU A 412 -4.77 -21.12 -24.71
C GLU A 412 -4.99 -22.27 -23.72
N PHE A 413 -4.00 -23.15 -23.57
CA PHE A 413 -4.11 -24.33 -22.72
C PHE A 413 -4.04 -23.99 -21.23
N TYR A 414 -3.01 -23.23 -20.81
CA TYR A 414 -2.79 -22.93 -19.39
C TYR A 414 -3.54 -21.70 -18.90
N LYS A 415 -4.05 -20.87 -19.81
CA LYS A 415 -4.71 -19.59 -19.56
C LYS A 415 -3.81 -18.58 -18.86
N ARG A 416 -3.63 -17.42 -19.50
CA ARG A 416 -2.90 -16.28 -18.93
C ARG A 416 -1.44 -16.62 -18.62
N VAL A 417 -0.82 -17.45 -19.45
CA VAL A 417 0.62 -17.72 -19.41
C VAL A 417 1.21 -17.02 -20.62
N PHE A 418 1.74 -15.84 -20.38
CA PHE A 418 2.19 -14.93 -21.42
C PHE A 418 3.71 -14.90 -21.50
N PRO A 419 4.31 -14.86 -22.70
CA PRO A 419 5.74 -14.60 -22.85
C PRO A 419 6.08 -13.15 -22.52
N PHE A 420 7.31 -12.90 -22.09
CA PHE A 420 7.82 -11.54 -21.89
C PHE A 420 8.17 -10.88 -23.22
N GLN A 421 7.88 -9.58 -23.35
CA GLN A 421 8.19 -8.81 -24.56
C GLN A 421 9.68 -8.85 -24.93
N GLU A 422 10.55 -8.75 -23.94
CA GLU A 422 12.00 -8.79 -24.14
C GLU A 422 12.46 -10.17 -24.64
N MET A 423 11.92 -11.25 -24.06
CA MET A 423 12.18 -12.62 -24.52
C MET A 423 11.74 -12.79 -25.95
N PHE A 424 10.52 -12.36 -26.26
CA PHE A 424 9.92 -12.53 -27.57
C PHE A 424 10.74 -11.87 -28.68
N TYR A 425 11.09 -10.58 -28.53
CA TYR A 425 11.90 -9.89 -29.55
C TYR A 425 13.35 -10.37 -29.59
N ASP A 426 13.92 -10.86 -28.48
CA ASP A 426 15.25 -11.47 -28.47
C ASP A 426 15.27 -12.79 -29.26
N PHE A 427 14.22 -13.62 -29.11
CA PHE A 427 14.05 -14.86 -29.89
C PHE A 427 13.81 -14.56 -31.37
N LEU A 428 13.02 -13.53 -31.68
CA LEU A 428 12.77 -13.08 -33.05
C LEU A 428 14.06 -12.67 -33.77
N GLN A 429 14.96 -11.98 -33.07
CA GLN A 429 16.23 -11.50 -33.64
C GLN A 429 17.30 -12.59 -33.80
N ASN A 430 17.09 -13.75 -33.17
CA ASN A 430 18.05 -14.85 -33.12
C ASN A 430 17.45 -16.18 -33.61
N ASP A 431 16.42 -16.13 -34.46
CA ASP A 431 15.69 -17.27 -35.01
C ASP A 431 16.59 -18.33 -35.69
N SER A 432 17.66 -17.89 -36.34
CA SER A 432 18.62 -18.77 -37.01
C SER A 432 19.64 -19.43 -36.08
N ARG A 433 19.67 -19.06 -34.78
CA ARG A 433 20.65 -19.58 -33.82
C ARG A 433 20.15 -20.87 -33.18
N ARG A 434 20.97 -21.92 -33.24
CA ARG A 434 20.66 -23.25 -32.67
C ARG A 434 20.34 -23.17 -31.19
N GLU A 435 20.96 -22.24 -30.46
CA GLU A 435 20.72 -22.04 -29.03
C GLU A 435 19.26 -21.67 -28.72
N TYR A 436 18.67 -20.80 -29.55
CA TYR A 436 17.29 -20.35 -29.41
C TYR A 436 16.31 -21.41 -29.87
N GLN A 437 16.63 -22.11 -30.96
CA GLN A 437 15.82 -23.23 -31.44
C GLN A 437 15.79 -24.37 -30.42
N ALA A 438 16.91 -24.70 -29.77
CA ALA A 438 16.97 -25.74 -28.74
C ALA A 438 16.18 -25.34 -27.49
N ALA A 439 16.24 -24.07 -27.09
CA ALA A 439 15.44 -23.54 -25.99
C ALA A 439 13.93 -23.59 -26.28
N LEU A 440 13.54 -23.34 -27.53
CA LEU A 440 12.16 -23.46 -27.99
C LEU A 440 11.69 -24.92 -28.03
N LYS A 441 12.54 -25.85 -28.47
CA LYS A 441 12.23 -27.28 -28.41
C LYS A 441 12.07 -27.78 -26.97
N LEU A 442 12.88 -27.29 -26.05
CA LEU A 442 12.70 -27.58 -24.63
C LEU A 442 11.38 -27.00 -24.09
N LEU A 443 10.93 -25.84 -24.57
CA LEU A 443 9.61 -25.29 -24.22
C LEU A 443 8.49 -26.23 -24.66
N GLU A 444 8.57 -26.79 -25.88
CA GLU A 444 7.60 -27.77 -26.40
C GLU A 444 7.57 -29.05 -25.56
N GLU A 445 8.74 -29.62 -25.23
CA GLU A 445 8.79 -30.81 -24.37
C GLU A 445 8.17 -30.54 -23.00
N LEU A 446 8.44 -29.36 -22.42
CA LEU A 446 7.87 -28.97 -21.14
C LEU A 446 6.36 -28.75 -21.20
N ASP A 447 5.83 -28.15 -22.27
CA ASP A 447 4.37 -28.03 -22.48
C ASP A 447 3.72 -29.43 -22.43
N GLN A 448 4.24 -30.37 -23.23
CA GLN A 448 3.70 -31.73 -23.30
C GLN A 448 3.73 -32.44 -21.93
N GLU A 449 4.83 -32.32 -21.19
CA GLU A 449 5.00 -32.93 -19.87
C GLU A 449 4.07 -32.33 -18.80
N ASN A 450 3.78 -31.02 -18.87
CA ASN A 450 3.07 -30.32 -17.81
C ASN A 450 1.57 -30.16 -18.09
N ARG A 451 1.03 -30.72 -19.18
CA ARG A 451 -0.40 -30.56 -19.53
C ARG A 451 -1.35 -31.13 -18.48
N GLU A 452 -1.04 -32.29 -17.92
CA GLU A 452 -1.91 -32.94 -16.92
C GLU A 452 -1.95 -32.12 -15.62
N ASP A 453 -0.79 -31.84 -15.04
CA ASP A 453 -0.65 -31.08 -13.79
C ASP A 453 -0.97 -29.59 -13.95
N GLY A 454 -1.01 -29.10 -15.18
CA GLY A 454 -1.21 -27.70 -15.51
C GLY A 454 -2.63 -27.29 -15.85
N ARG A 455 -3.53 -28.27 -16.02
CA ARG A 455 -4.89 -28.05 -16.48
C ARG A 455 -5.70 -27.19 -15.49
N ILE A 456 -6.25 -26.08 -15.98
CA ILE A 456 -7.16 -25.22 -15.19
C ILE A 456 -8.53 -25.90 -15.03
N ILE A 457 -9.00 -26.00 -13.78
CA ILE A 457 -10.33 -26.47 -13.41
C ILE A 457 -11.19 -25.25 -13.07
N GLU A 458 -11.74 -24.57 -14.08
CA GLU A 458 -12.59 -23.40 -13.83
C GLU A 458 -13.95 -23.82 -13.25
N LYS A 459 -14.27 -23.30 -12.05
CA LYS A 459 -15.61 -23.44 -11.46
C LYS A 459 -16.45 -22.18 -11.61
N LEU A 460 -15.82 -21.01 -11.51
CA LEU A 460 -16.46 -19.71 -11.66
C LEU A 460 -16.07 -19.12 -13.01
N SER A 461 -16.96 -19.21 -14.00
CA SER A 461 -16.69 -18.63 -15.31
C SER A 461 -16.73 -17.10 -15.23
N GLY A 462 -15.64 -16.44 -15.61
CA GLY A 462 -15.57 -14.98 -15.78
C GLY A 462 -14.92 -14.18 -14.64
N SER A 463 -14.43 -14.81 -13.57
CA SER A 463 -13.75 -14.11 -12.44
C SER A 463 -12.51 -14.89 -11.99
N TRP A 464 -11.34 -14.54 -12.55
CA TRP A 464 -10.08 -15.23 -12.27
C TRP A 464 -9.64 -15.05 -10.82
N ASP A 465 -9.70 -13.82 -10.32
CA ASP A 465 -9.46 -13.41 -8.93
C ASP A 465 -10.27 -14.17 -7.87
N LEU A 466 -11.46 -14.69 -8.23
CA LEU A 466 -12.32 -15.44 -7.31
C LEU A 466 -12.07 -16.95 -7.30
N ASN A 467 -11.23 -17.46 -8.21
CA ASN A 467 -10.87 -18.88 -8.20
C ASN A 467 -9.80 -19.14 -7.14
N SER A 468 -9.85 -20.33 -6.52
CA SER A 468 -8.80 -20.79 -5.61
C SER A 468 -7.43 -20.72 -6.28
N TYR A 469 -6.43 -20.23 -5.54
CA TYR A 469 -5.03 -20.20 -5.97
C TYR A 469 -4.50 -21.58 -6.32
N ASN A 470 -5.02 -22.64 -5.71
CA ASN A 470 -4.65 -24.02 -6.08
C ASN A 470 -5.09 -24.40 -7.50
N VAL A 471 -6.08 -23.69 -8.06
CA VAL A 471 -6.54 -23.87 -9.44
C VAL A 471 -5.72 -22.99 -10.39
N THR A 472 -5.59 -21.71 -10.09
CA THR A 472 -4.93 -20.72 -10.97
C THR A 472 -3.40 -20.84 -10.96
N HIS A 473 -2.81 -21.34 -9.87
CA HIS A 473 -1.36 -21.48 -9.66
C HIS A 473 -0.95 -22.94 -9.44
N ASN A 474 -1.52 -23.85 -10.23
CA ASN A 474 -1.16 -25.26 -10.17
C ASN A 474 0.30 -25.51 -10.65
N ALA A 475 0.86 -26.67 -10.29
CA ALA A 475 2.28 -26.96 -10.48
C ALA A 475 2.73 -26.94 -11.96
N GLY A 476 1.93 -27.51 -12.88
CA GLY A 476 2.29 -27.56 -14.29
C GLY A 476 2.32 -26.17 -14.92
N ARG A 477 1.31 -25.35 -14.64
CA ARG A 477 1.23 -23.96 -15.12
C ARG A 477 2.38 -23.10 -14.59
N MET A 478 2.69 -23.23 -13.30
CA MET A 478 3.78 -22.48 -12.70
C MET A 478 5.14 -22.86 -13.28
N ARG A 479 5.38 -24.14 -13.62
CA ARG A 479 6.62 -24.53 -14.32
C ARG A 479 6.76 -23.86 -15.69
N MET A 480 5.67 -23.73 -16.45
CA MET A 480 5.70 -23.02 -17.73
C MET A 480 6.00 -21.53 -17.55
N LYS A 481 5.33 -20.86 -16.60
CA LYS A 481 5.63 -19.45 -16.27
C LYS A 481 7.08 -19.25 -15.86
N ARG A 482 7.61 -20.12 -14.99
CA ARG A 482 9.00 -20.07 -14.51
C ARG A 482 9.99 -20.26 -15.63
N TYR A 483 9.75 -21.19 -16.56
CA TYR A 483 10.65 -21.39 -17.69
C TYR A 483 10.62 -20.19 -18.66
N LEU A 484 9.45 -19.60 -18.95
CA LEU A 484 9.36 -18.36 -19.72
C LEU A 484 10.10 -17.18 -19.04
N ALA A 485 10.02 -17.08 -17.71
CA ALA A 485 10.77 -16.10 -16.93
C ALA A 485 12.29 -16.32 -17.04
N VAL A 486 12.76 -17.57 -17.03
CA VAL A 486 14.17 -17.91 -17.27
C VAL A 486 14.58 -17.51 -18.69
N LEU A 487 13.76 -17.80 -19.71
CA LEU A 487 14.08 -17.40 -21.09
C LEU A 487 14.15 -15.89 -21.26
N ALA A 488 13.36 -15.14 -20.48
CA ALA A 488 13.42 -13.69 -20.43
C ALA A 488 14.65 -13.15 -19.69
N ASN A 489 15.16 -13.88 -18.70
CA ASN A 489 16.30 -13.48 -17.90
C ASN A 489 17.63 -13.97 -18.50
N ARG A 490 18.38 -13.07 -19.16
CA ARG A 490 19.68 -13.39 -19.78
C ARG A 490 20.70 -13.96 -18.80
N GLY A 491 20.77 -13.44 -17.57
CA GLY A 491 21.70 -13.95 -16.56
C GLY A 491 21.43 -15.41 -16.18
N LEU A 492 20.16 -15.79 -16.05
CA LEU A 492 19.77 -17.19 -15.82
C LEU A 492 20.04 -18.08 -17.04
N ARG A 493 19.79 -17.58 -18.26
CA ARG A 493 20.13 -18.35 -19.48
C ARG A 493 21.63 -18.59 -19.60
N GLU A 494 22.45 -17.58 -19.38
CA GLU A 494 23.91 -17.73 -19.35
C GLU A 494 24.35 -18.75 -18.29
N MET A 495 23.74 -18.69 -17.09
CA MET A 495 24.08 -19.58 -15.99
C MET A 495 23.75 -21.06 -16.25
N TYR A 496 22.56 -21.35 -16.79
CA TYR A 496 22.06 -22.73 -16.88
C TYR A 496 22.11 -23.33 -18.29
N PHE A 497 22.04 -22.49 -19.32
CA PHE A 497 22.00 -22.91 -20.73
C PHE A 497 23.22 -22.45 -21.52
N GLY A 498 23.93 -21.41 -21.05
CA GLY A 498 25.18 -20.93 -21.65
C GLY A 498 24.99 -19.95 -22.82
N PHE A 499 23.86 -19.26 -22.95
CA PHE A 499 23.60 -18.31 -24.04
C PHE A 499 22.71 -17.12 -23.67
#